data_AF-A0A1W0WHU1-F1
#
_entry.id   AF-A0A1W0WHU1-F1
#
_cell.length_a   1.000
_cell.length_b   1.000
_cell.length_c   1.000
_cell.angle_alpha   90.00
_cell.angle_beta   90.00
_cell.angle_gamma   90.00
#
_symmetry.space_group_name_H-M   'P 1'
#
loop_
_entity.id
_entity.type
_entity.pdbx_description
1 polymer ?
#
loop_
_entity_poly.entity_id
_entity_poly.type
_entity_poly.pdbx_seq_one_letter_code
_entity_poly.pdbx_strand_id
1 'polypeptide(L)'
;MTDTVWKQTSVPVNRGCLGIRRTKGLSFPTFLASVYSVHHLILLIDLTVDLDAITEHASHQWCAATNNPPPAQLIIQKLWDRPIVERASRDVVTAAGDMSRARLLAVGVGRRLTERSPCI
;
A
#
# COMPACT_ATOMS: atom_id res chain seq x y z
N MET A 1 5.76 1.74 23.34
CA MET A 1 4.65 1.28 22.46
C MET A 1 5.01 -0.09 21.92
N THR A 2 4.09 -1.06 21.95
CA THR A 2 4.34 -2.41 21.43
C THR A 2 4.09 -2.48 19.92
N ASP A 3 4.72 -3.45 19.25
CA ASP A 3 4.60 -3.63 17.80
C ASP A 3 3.15 -3.87 17.32
N THR A 4 2.33 -4.47 18.17
CA THR A 4 0.90 -4.73 17.92
C THR A 4 0.09 -3.45 17.81
N VAL A 5 0.33 -2.46 18.68
CA VAL A 5 -0.32 -1.14 18.63
C VAL A 5 0.02 -0.44 17.31
N TRP A 6 1.29 -0.49 16.89
CA TRP A 6 1.72 0.10 15.62
C TRP A 6 1.15 -0.60 14.38
N LYS A 7 0.97 -1.93 14.42
CA LYS A 7 0.29 -2.65 13.34
C LYS A 7 -1.15 -2.19 13.22
N GLN A 8 -1.87 -2.09 14.34
CA GLN A 8 -3.25 -1.61 14.38
C GLN A 8 -3.39 -0.15 13.95
N THR A 9 -2.46 0.73 14.31
CA THR A 9 -2.53 2.13 13.86
C THR A 9 -2.29 2.30 12.36
N SER A 10 -1.52 1.39 11.75
CA SER A 10 -1.14 1.48 10.33
C SER A 10 -2.20 1.14 9.30
N VAL A 11 -3.25 0.43 9.72
CA VAL A 11 -4.36 0.08 8.85
C VAL A 11 -5.20 1.35 8.58
N PRO A 12 -5.72 1.56 7.36
CA PRO A 12 -6.45 2.77 7.00
C PRO A 12 -7.73 2.99 7.81
N VAL A 13 -8.14 4.25 7.90
CA VAL A 13 -9.33 4.69 8.66
C VAL A 13 -10.61 4.03 8.19
N ASN A 14 -10.75 3.77 6.89
CA ASN A 14 -11.91 3.05 6.34
C ASN A 14 -11.98 1.57 6.77
N ARG A 15 -10.98 1.05 7.47
CA ARG A 15 -10.95 -0.29 8.08
C ARG A 15 -10.93 -0.24 9.62
N GLY A 16 -11.36 0.89 10.21
CA GLY A 16 -11.52 1.03 11.67
C GLY A 16 -10.25 1.32 12.45
N CYS A 17 -9.20 1.82 11.76
CA CYS A 17 -7.88 2.10 12.33
C CYS A 17 -7.46 3.56 12.10
N LEU A 18 -6.21 3.94 12.41
CA LEU A 18 -5.75 5.35 12.33
C LEU A 18 -5.12 5.75 10.99
N GLY A 19 -4.72 4.79 10.16
CA GLY A 19 -4.07 5.03 8.87
C GLY A 19 -2.63 5.52 8.93
N ILE A 20 -1.94 5.41 10.08
CA ILE A 20 -0.57 5.91 10.27
C ILE A 20 0.44 4.90 9.73
N ARG A 21 0.96 5.13 8.53
CA ARG A 21 1.86 4.19 7.87
C ARG A 21 3.30 4.32 8.35
N ARG A 22 3.97 3.17 8.48
CA ARG A 22 5.42 3.11 8.74
C ARG A 22 6.18 3.48 7.46
N THR A 23 7.23 4.29 7.57
CA THR A 23 8.09 4.70 6.44
C THR A 23 8.62 3.51 5.65
N LYS A 24 8.99 2.41 6.33
CA LYS A 24 9.47 1.17 5.70
C LYS A 24 8.45 0.54 4.74
N GLY A 25 7.15 0.75 4.97
CA GLY A 25 6.09 0.26 4.09
C GLY A 25 5.73 1.21 2.96
N LEU A 26 6.29 2.44 2.96
CA LEU A 26 6.01 3.49 1.98
C LEU A 26 7.20 3.79 1.07
N SER A 27 8.43 3.53 1.53
CA SER A 27 9.65 3.92 0.80
C SER A 27 9.69 3.35 -0.61
N PHE A 28 9.46 2.03 -0.78
CA PHE A 28 9.49 1.40 -2.10
C PHE A 28 8.32 1.85 -3.01
N PRO A 29 7.05 1.80 -2.56
CA PRO A 29 5.93 2.32 -3.37
C PRO A 29 6.14 3.76 -3.86
N THR A 30 6.57 4.67 -2.97
CA THR A 30 6.79 6.07 -3.33
C THR A 30 7.96 6.20 -4.30
N PHE A 31 9.09 5.54 -4.02
CA PHE A 31 10.27 5.59 -4.89
C PHE A 31 9.95 5.06 -6.29
N LEU A 32 9.40 3.85 -6.40
CA LEU A 32 9.11 3.21 -7.68
C LEU A 32 8.10 4.03 -8.49
N ALA A 33 6.97 4.42 -7.88
CA ALA A 33 5.97 5.23 -8.57
C ALA A 33 6.53 6.58 -9.04
N SER A 34 7.36 7.22 -8.22
CA SER A 34 8.02 8.49 -8.57
C SER A 34 8.95 8.32 -9.78
N VAL A 35 9.86 7.34 -9.75
CA VAL A 35 10.80 7.09 -10.84
C VAL A 35 10.07 6.77 -12.15
N TYR A 36 9.07 5.88 -12.11
CA TYR A 36 8.28 5.57 -13.29
C TYR A 36 7.49 6.78 -13.80
N SER A 37 7.02 7.69 -12.92
CA SER A 37 6.26 8.87 -13.33
C SER A 37 7.09 9.89 -14.13
N VAL A 38 8.40 9.96 -13.85
CA VAL A 38 9.33 10.87 -14.55
C VAL A 38 10.15 10.17 -15.63
N HIS A 39 9.94 8.86 -15.84
CA HIS A 39 10.71 8.04 -16.77
C HIS A 39 10.83 8.66 -18.17
N HIS A 40 9.69 9.08 -18.73
CA HIS A 40 9.67 9.71 -20.05
C HIS A 40 10.47 11.02 -20.09
N LEU A 41 10.43 11.83 -19.03
CA LEU A 41 11.16 13.10 -18.96
C LEU A 41 12.68 12.88 -18.88
N ILE A 42 13.13 11.84 -18.18
CA ILE A 42 14.56 11.51 -18.10
C ILE A 42 15.09 11.12 -19.48
N LEU A 43 14.34 10.31 -20.23
CA LEU A 43 14.74 9.89 -21.57
C LEU A 43 14.77 11.05 -22.59
N LEU A 44 14.07 12.17 -22.32
CA LEU A 44 14.19 13.38 -23.15
C LEU A 44 15.51 14.11 -22.91
N ILE A 45 16.14 13.94 -21.74
CA ILE A 45 17.40 14.59 -21.36
C ILE A 45 18.58 13.68 -21.71
N ASP A 46 18.48 12.41 -21.36
CA ASP A 46 19.52 11.42 -21.59
C ASP A 46 18.91 10.05 -21.95
N LEU A 47 19.08 9.68 -23.22
CA LEU A 47 18.58 8.42 -23.78
C LEU A 47 19.38 7.19 -23.33
N THR A 48 20.53 7.39 -22.69
CA THR A 48 21.42 6.28 -22.28
C THR A 48 21.10 5.76 -20.88
N VAL A 49 20.22 6.45 -20.14
CA VAL A 49 19.84 6.03 -18.78
C VAL A 49 18.97 4.78 -18.84
N ASP A 50 19.46 3.70 -18.22
CA ASP A 50 18.68 2.49 -17.98
C ASP A 50 17.94 2.60 -16.64
N LEU A 51 16.68 3.06 -16.69
CA LEU A 51 15.84 3.15 -15.50
C LEU A 51 15.33 1.80 -15.01
N ASP A 52 15.30 0.78 -15.86
CA ASP A 52 14.95 -0.56 -15.44
C ASP A 52 16.04 -1.10 -14.50
N ALA A 53 17.32 -0.90 -14.83
CA ALA A 53 18.43 -1.21 -13.93
C ALA A 53 18.38 -0.43 -12.61
N ILE A 54 18.00 0.86 -12.64
CA ILE A 54 17.87 1.69 -11.42
C ILE A 54 16.76 1.17 -10.50
N THR A 55 15.65 0.71 -11.08
CA THR A 55 14.47 0.28 -10.32
C THR A 55 14.49 -1.21 -9.97
N GLU A 56 15.31 -2.03 -10.63
CA GLU A 56 15.36 -3.49 -10.48
C GLU A 56 15.46 -3.93 -9.03
N HIS A 57 16.43 -3.39 -8.27
CA HIS A 57 16.65 -3.81 -6.89
C HIS A 57 15.45 -3.48 -5.99
N ALA A 58 14.90 -2.27 -6.11
CA ALA A 58 13.74 -1.84 -5.33
C ALA A 58 12.48 -2.65 -5.70
N SER A 59 12.29 -2.93 -6.99
CA SER A 59 11.21 -3.77 -7.51
C SER A 59 11.32 -5.19 -6.98
N HIS A 60 12.51 -5.79 -7.00
CA HIS A 60 12.74 -7.14 -6.46
C HIS A 60 12.49 -7.20 -4.96
N GLN A 61 12.98 -6.22 -4.18
CA GLN A 61 12.73 -6.15 -2.74
C GLN A 61 11.25 -5.98 -2.43
N TRP A 62 10.53 -5.14 -3.18
CA TRP A 62 9.10 -4.98 -3.00
C TRP A 62 8.32 -6.26 -3.36
N CYS A 63 8.68 -6.93 -4.46
CA CYS A 63 8.05 -8.19 -4.87
C CYS A 63 8.27 -9.29 -3.82
N ALA A 64 9.51 -9.46 -3.35
CA ALA A 64 9.84 -10.41 -2.29
C ALA A 64 9.10 -10.10 -0.99
N ALA A 65 9.02 -8.82 -0.61
CA ALA A 65 8.32 -8.40 0.59
C ALA A 65 6.81 -8.65 0.47
N THR A 66 6.19 -8.38 -0.68
CA THR A 66 4.73 -8.42 -0.86
C THR A 66 4.21 -9.76 -1.38
N ASN A 67 5.07 -10.61 -1.95
CA ASN A 67 4.71 -11.79 -2.74
C ASN A 67 3.68 -11.44 -3.85
N ASN A 68 3.89 -10.30 -4.51
CA ASN A 68 3.07 -9.83 -5.63
C ASN A 68 3.97 -9.42 -6.79
N PRO A 69 3.52 -9.58 -8.05
CA PRO A 69 4.21 -9.01 -9.19
C PRO A 69 4.07 -7.47 -9.19
N PRO A 70 4.92 -6.76 -9.95
CA PRO A 70 4.76 -5.33 -10.17
C PRO A 70 3.34 -4.98 -10.66
N PRO A 71 2.78 -3.83 -10.26
CA PRO A 71 1.47 -3.39 -10.72
C PRO A 71 1.39 -3.21 -12.24
N ALA A 72 0.20 -3.39 -12.81
CA ALA A 72 -0.06 -3.13 -14.23
C ALA A 72 0.20 -1.67 -14.64
N GLN A 73 0.08 -0.71 -13.71
CA GLN A 73 0.40 0.69 -13.95
C GLN A 73 1.43 1.16 -12.93
N LEU A 74 2.68 1.23 -13.37
CA LEU A 74 3.84 1.46 -12.51
C LEU A 74 3.90 2.87 -11.93
N ILE A 75 3.28 3.86 -12.58
CA ILE A 75 3.23 5.25 -12.12
C ILE A 75 2.24 5.46 -10.95
N ILE A 76 1.32 4.53 -10.71
CA ILE A 76 0.27 4.70 -9.70
C ILE A 76 0.72 4.11 -8.37
N GLN A 77 1.21 4.98 -7.46
CA GLN A 77 1.63 4.58 -6.11
C GLN A 77 0.57 3.78 -5.35
N LYS A 78 -0.72 4.14 -5.49
CA LYS A 78 -1.82 3.43 -4.82
C LYS A 78 -1.86 1.93 -5.15
N LEU A 79 -1.43 1.53 -6.35
CA LEU A 79 -1.39 0.12 -6.74
C LEU A 79 -0.24 -0.63 -6.07
N TRP A 80 0.91 0.02 -5.90
CA TRP A 80 2.05 -0.50 -5.12
C TRP A 80 1.73 -0.61 -3.62
N ASP A 81 0.94 0.31 -3.10
CA ASP A 81 0.54 0.33 -1.69
C ASP A 81 -0.48 -0.76 -1.34
N ARG A 82 -1.36 -1.11 -2.29
CA ARG A 82 -2.51 -1.99 -2.07
C ARG A 82 -2.14 -3.31 -1.38
N PRO A 83 -1.19 -4.13 -1.86
CA PRO A 83 -0.87 -5.42 -1.24
C PRO A 83 -0.31 -5.27 0.18
N ILE A 84 0.43 -4.20 0.46
CA ILE A 84 0.98 -3.91 1.79
C ILE A 84 -0.16 -3.61 2.77
N VAL A 85 -1.09 -2.74 2.37
CA VAL A 85 -2.24 -2.35 3.18
C VAL A 85 -3.18 -3.53 3.42
N GLU A 86 -3.43 -4.34 2.39
CA GLU A 86 -4.29 -5.52 2.49
C GLU A 86 -3.71 -6.56 3.43
N ARG A 87 -2.40 -6.82 3.37
CA ARG A 87 -1.74 -7.71 4.31
C ARG A 87 -1.82 -7.18 5.73
N ALA A 88 -1.41 -5.93 5.96
CA ALA A 88 -1.44 -5.32 7.29
C ALA A 88 -2.85 -5.38 7.91
N SER A 89 -3.88 -5.16 7.10
CA SER A 89 -5.26 -5.29 7.54
C SER A 89 -5.66 -6.73 7.88
N ARG A 90 -5.23 -7.73 7.10
CA ARG A 90 -5.48 -9.14 7.43
C ARG A 90 -4.79 -9.49 8.76
N ASP A 91 -3.53 -9.12 8.91
CA ASP A 91 -2.74 -9.40 10.10
C ASP A 91 -3.39 -8.83 11.38
N VAL A 92 -3.90 -7.60 11.30
CA VAL A 92 -4.61 -6.95 12.43
C VAL A 92 -5.92 -7.65 12.75
N VAL A 93 -6.69 -8.07 11.74
CA VAL A 93 -7.96 -8.80 11.94
C VAL A 93 -7.70 -10.19 12.55
N THR A 94 -6.65 -10.88 12.12
CA THR A 94 -6.29 -12.21 12.64
C THR A 94 -5.71 -12.16 14.05
N ALA A 95 -4.99 -11.09 14.41
CA ALA A 95 -4.42 -10.92 15.74
C ALA A 95 -5.43 -10.37 16.78
N ALA A 96 -6.60 -9.91 16.33
CA ALA A 96 -7.63 -9.35 17.19
C ALA A 96 -8.45 -10.46 17.88
N GLY A 97 -8.73 -10.28 19.18
CA GLY A 97 -9.75 -11.08 19.87
C GLY A 97 -11.16 -10.84 19.30
N ASP A 98 -12.11 -11.73 19.60
CA ASP A 98 -13.41 -11.79 18.92
C ASP A 98 -14.19 -10.46 18.93
N MET A 99 -14.20 -9.75 20.06
CA MET A 99 -14.86 -8.45 20.17
C MET A 99 -14.22 -7.37 19.28
N SER A 100 -12.88 -7.30 19.26
CA SER A 100 -12.15 -6.34 18.44
C SER A 100 -12.28 -6.68 16.95
N ARG A 101 -12.28 -7.97 16.61
CA ARG A 101 -12.51 -8.47 15.25
C ARG A 101 -13.90 -8.09 14.75
N ALA A 102 -14.95 -8.32 15.55
CA ALA A 102 -16.32 -7.94 15.21
C ALA A 102 -16.46 -6.43 14.95
N ARG A 103 -15.81 -5.58 15.76
CA ARG A 103 -15.77 -4.12 15.56
C ARG A 103 -15.08 -3.74 14.25
N LEU A 104 -13.91 -4.31 13.96
CA LEU A 104 -13.17 -4.04 12.71
C LEU A 104 -14.00 -4.43 11.47
N LEU A 105 -14.68 -5.58 11.52
CA LEU A 105 -15.56 -6.04 10.45
C LEU A 105 -16.78 -5.13 10.27
N ALA A 106 -17.46 -4.75 11.37
CA ALA A 106 -18.62 -3.86 11.32
C ALA A 106 -18.30 -2.51 10.68
N VAL A 107 -17.15 -1.89 11.05
CA VAL A 107 -16.72 -0.62 10.46
C VAL A 107 -16.35 -0.77 8.98
N GLY A 108 -15.66 -1.85 8.61
CA GLY A 108 -15.28 -2.13 7.22
C GLY A 108 -16.45 -2.52 6.30
N VAL A 109 -17.56 -3.00 6.86
CA VAL A 109 -18.83 -3.27 6.14
C VAL A 109 -19.67 -2.01 6.04
N GLY A 110 -19.80 -1.24 7.13
CA GLY A 110 -20.62 -0.02 7.18
C GLY A 110 -20.22 1.03 6.14
N ARG A 111 -18.91 1.21 5.88
CA ARG A 111 -18.46 2.19 4.87
C ARG A 111 -18.54 1.72 3.41
N ARG A 112 -18.54 0.41 3.15
CA ARG A 112 -18.75 -0.12 1.79
C ARG A 112 -20.17 0.13 1.28
N LEU A 113 -21.14 0.25 2.19
CA LEU A 113 -22.51 0.61 1.89
C LEU A 113 -22.67 2.11 1.60
N THR A 114 -21.86 2.97 2.25
CA THR A 114 -21.91 4.42 2.00
C THR A 114 -21.16 4.86 0.73
N GLU A 115 -20.15 4.11 0.28
CA GLU A 115 -19.44 4.39 -0.99
C GLU A 115 -20.17 3.87 -2.25
N ARG A 116 -21.28 3.13 -2.08
CA ARG A 116 -22.11 2.61 -3.19
C ARG A 116 -23.36 3.44 -3.49
N SER A 117 -23.57 4.58 -2.83
CA SER A 117 -24.61 5.52 -3.25
C SER A 117 -24.10 6.31 -4.46
N PRO A 118 -24.66 6.14 -5.67
CA PRO A 118 -24.38 7.05 -6.77
C PRO A 118 -25.02 8.38 -6.41
N CYS A 119 -24.21 9.45 -6.39
CA CYS A 119 -24.75 10.79 -6.42
C CYS A 119 -25.57 10.93 -7.72
N ILE A 120 -26.87 11.18 -7.56
CA ILE A 120 -27.76 11.71 -8.60
C ILE A 120 -27.35 13.17 -8.85
#